data_AF-A0A8I2BC22-F1
#
_entry.id   AF-A0A8I2BC22-F1
#
_cell.length_a   1.000
_cell.length_b   1.000
_cell.length_c   1.000
_cell.angle_alpha   90.00
_cell.angle_beta   90.00
_cell.angle_gamma   90.00
#
_symmetry.space_group_name_H-M   'P 1'
#
loop_
_entity.id
_entity.type
_entity.pdbx_description
1 polymer ?
#
loop_
_entity_poly.entity_id
_entity_poly.type
_entity_poly.pdbx_seq_one_letter_code
_entity_poly.pdbx_strand_id
1 'polypeptide(L)'
;MTTLPAPIIRVHGITGARSACRVLGDRGFALLSPVHAAQSHGAQWFADLITLVREEFPASDITAMLDCRGRVSGALAAIELGLDAVMVDPMPEPQLENLRDMAGQTNCLVMTEFPAKDVIYQMADDLLPDHELDKRLLAHLAG
;
A
#
# COMPACT_ATOMS: atom_id res chain seq x y z
N MET A 1 -11.73 -7.23 12.76
CA MET A 1 -10.94 -7.40 11.53
C MET A 1 -10.64 -6.01 11.02
N THR A 2 -9.38 -5.58 11.01
CA THR A 2 -9.02 -4.26 10.50
C THR A 2 -8.85 -4.39 8.99
N THR A 3 -9.82 -3.87 8.24
CA THR A 3 -9.89 -4.01 6.79
C THR A 3 -9.35 -2.76 6.13
N LEU A 4 -8.56 -2.92 5.07
CA LEU A 4 -8.13 -1.80 4.24
C LEU A 4 -9.33 -1.13 3.55
N PRO A 5 -9.30 0.19 3.33
CA PRO A 5 -10.33 0.86 2.55
C PRO A 5 -10.30 0.36 1.09
N ALA A 6 -11.48 0.11 0.54
CA ALA A 6 -11.65 -0.24 -0.87
C ALA A 6 -11.89 1.03 -1.71
N PRO A 7 -11.29 1.14 -2.91
CA PRO A 7 -10.52 0.10 -3.61
C PRO A 7 -9.08 -0.06 -3.07
N ILE A 8 -8.52 -1.26 -3.26
CA ILE A 8 -7.09 -1.54 -3.04
C ILE A 8 -6.39 -1.48 -4.39
N ILE A 9 -5.44 -0.55 -4.54
CA ILE A 9 -4.75 -0.29 -5.80
C ILE A 9 -3.28 -0.64 -5.63
N ARG A 10 -2.80 -1.61 -6.42
CA ARG A 10 -1.36 -1.91 -6.49
C ARG A 10 -0.67 -0.97 -7.46
N VAL A 11 0.39 -0.31 -6.99
CA VAL A 11 1.23 0.62 -7.76
C VAL A 11 2.68 0.15 -7.78
N HIS A 12 3.41 0.45 -8.87
CA HIS A 12 4.83 0.14 -9.03
C HIS A 12 5.72 1.39 -9.04
N GLY A 13 5.12 2.58 -9.08
CA GLY A 13 5.82 3.84 -9.04
C GLY A 13 4.90 5.03 -8.78
N ILE A 14 5.50 6.21 -8.89
CA ILE A 14 4.83 7.47 -8.55
C ILE A 14 3.69 7.80 -9.52
N THR A 15 3.80 7.41 -10.79
CA THR A 15 2.78 7.70 -11.83
C THR A 15 1.47 7.00 -11.52
N GLY A 16 1.51 5.72 -11.11
CA GLY A 16 0.33 4.99 -10.66
C GLY A 16 -0.28 5.57 -9.39
N ALA A 17 0.53 5.94 -8.41
CA ALA A 17 0.02 6.51 -7.16
C ALA A 17 -0.65 7.88 -7.38
N ARG A 18 -0.07 8.74 -8.22
CA ARG A 18 -0.67 10.02 -8.64
C ARG A 18 -1.98 9.81 -9.40
N SER A 19 -2.04 8.80 -10.28
CA SER A 19 -3.25 8.45 -11.02
C SER A 19 -4.39 8.02 -10.08
N ALA A 20 -4.09 7.18 -9.09
CA ALA A 20 -5.06 6.79 -8.07
C ALA A 20 -5.64 8.01 -7.33
N CYS A 21 -4.79 8.94 -6.90
CA CYS A 21 -5.22 10.16 -6.21
C CYS A 21 -6.09 11.07 -7.07
N ARG A 22 -5.72 11.27 -8.34
CA ARG A 22 -6.53 12.07 -9.28
C ARG A 22 -7.93 11.48 -9.48
N VAL A 23 -8.04 10.16 -9.59
CA VAL A 23 -9.30 9.49 -9.88
C VAL A 23 -10.19 9.36 -8.64
N LEU A 24 -9.61 9.09 -7.47
CA LEU A 24 -10.37 8.86 -6.23
C LEU A 24 -10.65 10.14 -5.45
N GLY A 25 -9.84 11.19 -5.63
CA GLY A 25 -10.02 12.46 -4.95
C GLY A 25 -9.92 12.30 -3.43
N ASP A 26 -10.98 12.65 -2.72
CA ASP A 26 -11.13 12.59 -1.27
C ASP A 26 -11.76 11.28 -0.76
N ARG A 27 -12.15 10.38 -1.66
CA ARG A 27 -12.63 9.05 -1.29
C ARG A 27 -11.48 8.24 -0.69
N GLY A 28 -11.71 7.57 0.44
CA GLY A 28 -10.73 6.67 1.06
C GLY A 28 -10.37 5.46 0.18
N PHE A 29 -9.07 5.15 0.10
CA PHE A 29 -8.54 4.00 -0.66
C PHE A 29 -7.20 3.53 -0.11
N ALA A 30 -6.79 2.32 -0.52
CA ALA A 30 -5.49 1.77 -0.14
C ALA A 30 -4.51 1.76 -1.32
N LEU A 31 -3.30 2.23 -1.09
CA LEU A 31 -2.17 2.01 -1.98
C LEU A 31 -1.36 0.81 -1.49
N LEU A 32 -1.28 -0.22 -2.32
CA LEU A 32 -0.50 -1.43 -2.06
C LEU A 32 0.78 -1.40 -2.89
N SER A 33 1.91 -1.66 -2.26
CA SER A 33 3.19 -1.78 -2.96
C SER A 33 3.20 -2.97 -3.95
N PRO A 34 4.24 -3.09 -4.79
CA PRO A 34 4.51 -4.32 -5.53
C PRO A 34 4.62 -5.53 -4.62
N VAL A 35 4.48 -6.72 -5.21
CA VAL A 35 4.68 -7.98 -4.49
C VAL A 35 6.10 -8.05 -3.93
N HIS A 36 6.24 -8.39 -2.65
CA HIS A 36 7.53 -8.46 -1.94
C HIS A 36 8.37 -7.16 -2.02
N ALA A 37 7.73 -6.00 -2.09
CA ALA A 37 8.42 -4.72 -2.28
C ALA A 37 9.47 -4.43 -1.19
N ALA A 38 9.26 -4.86 0.04
CA ALA A 38 10.26 -4.66 1.09
C ALA A 38 11.57 -5.43 0.82
N GLN A 39 11.50 -6.55 0.07
CA GLN A 39 12.68 -7.30 -0.36
C GLN A 39 13.32 -6.69 -1.61
N SER A 40 12.52 -6.29 -2.60
CA SER A 40 13.00 -5.85 -3.92
C SER A 40 13.39 -4.37 -3.99
N HIS A 41 12.63 -3.48 -3.34
CA HIS A 41 12.81 -2.02 -3.38
C HIS A 41 13.22 -1.45 -2.02
N GLY A 42 12.78 -2.10 -0.93
CA GLY A 42 12.97 -1.63 0.45
C GLY A 42 11.84 -0.74 0.94
N ALA A 43 11.72 -0.62 2.27
CA ALA A 43 10.65 0.16 2.90
C ALA A 43 10.76 1.66 2.63
N GLN A 44 11.98 2.20 2.64
CA GLN A 44 12.24 3.63 2.40
C GLN A 44 11.68 4.10 1.05
N TRP A 45 11.88 3.32 -0.01
CA TRP A 45 11.37 3.66 -1.34
C TRP A 45 9.85 3.88 -1.34
N PHE A 46 9.11 2.99 -0.67
CA PHE A 46 7.65 3.11 -0.64
C PHE A 46 7.23 4.27 0.28
N ALA A 47 7.90 4.47 1.41
CA ALA A 47 7.65 5.62 2.29
C ALA A 47 7.89 6.96 1.58
N ASP A 48 8.96 7.08 0.80
CA ASP A 48 9.27 8.29 0.02
C ASP A 48 8.19 8.53 -1.06
N LEU A 49 7.76 7.48 -1.76
CA LEU A 49 6.67 7.55 -2.73
C LEU A 49 5.38 8.05 -2.08
N ILE A 50 5.00 7.50 -0.93
CA ILE A 50 3.78 7.89 -0.21
C ILE A 50 3.88 9.33 0.30
N THR A 51 5.05 9.74 0.79
CA THR A 51 5.31 11.12 1.21
C THR A 51 5.08 12.10 0.07
N LEU A 52 5.70 11.86 -1.09
CA LEU A 52 5.53 12.70 -2.28
C LEU A 52 4.06 12.81 -2.70
N VAL A 53 3.32 11.70 -2.69
CA VAL A 53 1.92 11.70 -3.10
C VAL A 53 1.02 12.40 -2.09
N ARG A 54 1.25 12.24 -0.79
CA ARG A 54 0.49 12.95 0.25
C ARG A 54 0.73 14.46 0.18
N GLU A 55 1.94 14.89 -0.15
CA GLU A 55 2.26 16.31 -0.36
C GLU A 55 1.58 16.89 -1.60
N GLU A 56 1.54 16.13 -2.70
CA GLU A 56 0.92 16.56 -3.96
C GLU A 56 -0.62 16.51 -3.92
N PHE A 57 -1.19 15.58 -3.15
CA PHE A 57 -2.63 15.32 -3.07
C PHE A 57 -3.11 15.35 -1.60
N PRO A 58 -3.06 16.50 -0.93
CA PRO A 58 -3.36 16.60 0.51
C PRO A 58 -4.83 16.31 0.85
N ALA A 59 -5.73 16.29 -0.14
CA ALA A 59 -7.13 15.93 0.04
C ALA A 59 -7.38 14.41 -0.01
N SER A 60 -6.42 13.61 -0.48
CA SER A 60 -6.61 12.17 -0.64
C SER A 60 -6.46 11.40 0.68
N ASP A 61 -7.47 10.58 0.98
CA ASP A 61 -7.48 9.70 2.14
C ASP A 61 -6.80 8.34 1.80
N ILE A 62 -5.47 8.33 1.95
CA ILE A 62 -4.60 7.22 1.55
C ILE A 62 -4.24 6.35 2.76
N THR A 63 -4.56 5.06 2.70
CA THR A 63 -3.93 4.02 3.53
C THR A 63 -2.81 3.32 2.75
N ALA A 64 -1.56 3.52 3.15
CA ALA A 64 -0.38 2.93 2.51
C ALA A 64 -0.01 1.58 3.12
N MET A 65 0.06 0.54 2.29
CA MET A 65 0.39 -0.82 2.65
C MET A 65 1.66 -1.31 1.95
N LEU A 66 2.68 -1.69 2.72
CA LEU A 66 3.88 -2.34 2.20
C LEU A 66 3.77 -3.88 2.27
N ASP A 67 4.01 -4.53 1.14
CA ASP A 67 4.19 -5.99 1.07
C ASP A 67 5.60 -6.37 1.55
N CYS A 68 5.66 -6.83 2.80
CA CYS A 68 6.87 -7.25 3.51
C CYS A 68 7.04 -8.77 3.56
N ARG A 69 6.22 -9.53 2.82
CA ARG A 69 6.38 -10.99 2.72
C ARG A 69 7.76 -11.33 2.19
N GLY A 70 8.38 -12.37 2.74
CA GLY A 70 9.77 -12.75 2.51
C GLY A 70 10.80 -11.97 3.33
N ARG A 71 10.42 -10.87 4.01
CA ARG A 71 11.36 -10.01 4.75
C ARG A 71 10.70 -9.24 5.91
N VAL A 72 10.61 -9.86 7.09
CA VAL A 72 10.10 -9.23 8.33
C VAL A 72 10.85 -7.96 8.72
N SER A 73 12.17 -7.87 8.49
CA SER A 73 12.92 -6.64 8.76
C SER A 73 12.43 -5.44 7.96
N GLY A 74 11.80 -5.67 6.81
CA GLY A 74 11.13 -4.64 6.03
C GLY A 74 9.87 -4.11 6.70
N ALA A 75 9.15 -4.94 7.46
CA ALA A 75 7.98 -4.51 8.22
C ALA A 75 8.37 -3.60 9.39
N LEU A 76 9.44 -3.94 10.11
CA LEU A 76 9.96 -3.07 11.19
C LEU A 76 10.36 -1.70 10.65
N ALA A 77 11.11 -1.66 9.54
CA ALA A 77 11.49 -0.39 8.91
C ALA A 77 10.26 0.42 8.45
N ALA A 78 9.24 -0.24 7.88
CA ALA A 78 8.00 0.42 7.48
C ALA A 78 7.21 1.02 8.66
N ILE A 79 7.18 0.31 9.80
CA ILE A 79 6.56 0.78 11.06
C ILE A 79 7.29 2.04 11.56
N GLU A 80 8.62 2.02 11.57
CA GLU A 80 9.46 3.16 11.96
C GLU A 80 9.31 4.37 11.04
N LEU A 81 9.10 4.13 9.74
CA LEU A 81 8.84 5.15 8.73
C LEU A 81 7.41 5.69 8.74
N GLY A 82 6.53 5.16 9.60
CA GLY A 82 5.16 5.65 9.75
C GLY A 82 4.21 5.27 8.61
N LEU A 83 4.45 4.14 7.93
CA LEU A 83 3.47 3.58 6.99
C LEU A 83 2.24 3.06 7.73
N ASP A 84 1.06 3.18 7.10
CA ASP A 84 -0.22 2.88 7.77
C ASP A 84 -0.44 1.37 7.96
N ALA A 85 0.17 0.55 7.10
CA ALA A 85 0.05 -0.90 7.19
C ALA A 85 1.24 -1.66 6.58
N VAL A 86 1.47 -2.87 7.10
CA VAL A 86 2.45 -3.84 6.59
C VAL A 86 1.82 -5.21 6.46
N MET A 87 2.22 -5.92 5.42
CA MET A 87 1.80 -7.29 5.19
C MET A 87 2.97 -8.24 5.32
N VAL A 88 2.86 -9.23 6.20
CA VAL A 88 3.93 -10.20 6.51
C VAL A 88 3.46 -11.62 6.28
N ASP A 89 4.41 -12.54 6.09
CA ASP A 89 4.08 -13.96 6.04
C ASP A 89 3.56 -14.43 7.41
N PRO A 90 2.72 -15.48 7.45
CA PRO A 90 2.36 -16.13 8.69
C PRO A 90 3.61 -16.52 9.50
N MET A 91 3.60 -16.19 10.79
CA MET A 91 4.70 -16.46 11.72
C MET A 91 4.14 -16.91 13.09
N PRO A 92 4.95 -17.48 13.97
CA PRO A 92 4.50 -17.89 15.30
C PRO A 92 3.87 -16.73 16.08
N GLU A 93 2.78 -16.99 16.80
CA GLU A 93 1.99 -15.95 17.49
C GLU A 93 2.83 -15.02 18.37
N PRO A 94 3.80 -15.48 19.18
CA PRO A 94 4.61 -14.57 19.99
C PRO A 94 5.43 -13.57 19.16
N GLN A 95 5.86 -13.93 17.96
CA GLN A 95 6.58 -13.03 17.06
C GLN A 95 5.62 -12.01 16.42
N LEU A 96 4.42 -12.47 16.06
CA LEU A 96 3.38 -11.63 15.49
C LEU A 96 2.82 -10.62 16.50
N GLU A 97 2.61 -11.04 17.76
CA GLU A 97 2.21 -10.17 18.87
C GLU A 97 3.23 -9.06 19.11
N ASN A 98 4.53 -9.40 19.23
CA ASN A 98 5.59 -8.40 19.38
C ASN A 98 5.59 -7.40 18.22
N LEU A 99 5.41 -7.87 16.97
CA LEU A 99 5.34 -6.99 15.81
C LEU A 99 4.12 -6.06 15.85
N ARG A 100 2.96 -6.59 16.25
CA ARG A 100 1.72 -5.81 16.43
C ARG A 100 1.84 -4.79 17.55
N ASP A 101 2.52 -5.13 18.65
CA ASP A 101 2.77 -4.21 19.77
C ASP A 101 3.63 -3.02 19.33
N MET A 102 4.68 -3.26 18.54
CA MET A 102 5.48 -2.19 17.95
C MET A 102 4.66 -1.35 16.96
N ALA A 103 3.88 -1.99 16.10
CA ALA A 103 3.05 -1.31 15.11
C ALA A 103 1.94 -0.45 15.77
N GLY A 104 1.36 -0.92 16.88
CA GLY A 104 0.35 -0.20 17.64
C GLY A 104 0.84 1.12 18.24
N GLN A 105 2.16 1.26 18.44
CA GLN A 105 2.76 2.51 18.91
C GLN A 105 2.83 3.58 17.81
N THR A 106 2.79 3.20 16.53
CA THR A 106 2.85 4.11 15.39
C THR A 106 1.57 4.12 14.55
N ASN A 107 0.48 3.55 15.06
CA ASN A 107 -0.80 3.38 14.35
C ASN A 107 -0.66 2.61 13.02
N CYS A 108 0.29 1.68 12.95
CA CYS A 108 0.51 0.81 11.81
C CYS A 108 -0.24 -0.52 11.99
N LEU A 109 -0.89 -1.00 10.93
CA LEU A 109 -1.60 -2.27 10.92
C LEU A 109 -0.70 -3.41 10.43
N VAL A 110 -0.64 -4.51 11.17
CA VAL A 110 0.06 -5.74 10.76
C VAL A 110 -0.94 -6.76 10.23
N MET A 111 -0.85 -7.07 8.95
CA MET A 111 -1.71 -8.04 8.27
C MET A 111 -0.95 -9.30 7.87
N THR A 112 -1.56 -10.45 8.14
CA THR A 112 -1.10 -11.78 7.65
C THR A 112 -2.08 -12.40 6.65
N GLU A 113 -3.32 -11.91 6.62
CA GLU A 113 -4.32 -12.27 5.62
C GLU A 113 -4.18 -11.37 4.39
N PHE A 114 -4.01 -12.00 3.21
CA PHE A 114 -3.86 -11.30 1.94
C PHE A 114 -5.22 -10.90 1.38
N PRO A 115 -5.41 -9.64 0.91
CA PRO A 115 -6.59 -9.31 0.12
C PRO A 115 -6.66 -10.23 -1.11
N ALA A 116 -7.85 -10.77 -1.39
CA ALA A 116 -8.03 -11.65 -2.54
C ALA A 116 -7.61 -10.94 -3.85
N LYS A 117 -7.06 -11.68 -4.82
CA LYS A 117 -6.48 -11.07 -6.03
C LYS A 117 -7.49 -10.27 -6.86
N ASP A 118 -8.74 -10.68 -6.82
CA ASP A 118 -9.89 -10.07 -7.50
C ASP A 118 -10.33 -8.74 -6.88
N VAL A 119 -9.97 -8.46 -5.62
CA VAL A 119 -10.26 -7.16 -4.97
C VAL A 119 -9.12 -6.14 -5.12
N ILE A 120 -7.97 -6.55 -5.67
CA ILE A 120 -6.82 -5.67 -5.91
C ILE A 120 -6.83 -5.22 -7.37
N TYR A 121 -7.07 -3.93 -7.59
CA TYR A 121 -6.87 -3.33 -8.90
C TYR A 121 -5.36 -3.18 -9.18
N GLN A 122 -4.90 -3.74 -10.29
CA GLN A 122 -3.52 -3.60 -10.75
C GLN A 122 -3.40 -2.33 -11.60
N MET A 123 -2.68 -1.32 -11.10
CA MET A 123 -2.52 -0.07 -11.85
C MET A 123 -1.72 -0.26 -13.14
N ALA A 124 -0.75 -1.20 -13.13
CA ALA A 124 0.13 -1.51 -14.26
C ALA A 124 0.88 -0.29 -14.80
N ASP A 125 1.26 0.63 -13.91
CA ASP A 125 2.05 1.84 -14.17
C ASP A 125 3.51 1.56 -14.54
N ASP A 126 3.94 0.31 -14.43
CA ASP A 126 5.19 -0.24 -14.95
C ASP A 126 5.10 -0.66 -16.43
N LEU A 127 3.90 -0.82 -16.97
CA LEU A 127 3.65 -1.34 -18.33
C LEU A 127 2.88 -0.37 -19.22
N LEU A 128 1.98 0.41 -18.65
CA LEU A 128 1.07 1.29 -19.37
C LEU A 128 1.58 2.72 -19.41
N PRO A 129 1.29 3.46 -20.49
CA PRO A 129 1.58 4.89 -20.52
C PRO A 129 0.63 5.66 -19.58
N ASP A 130 1.12 6.77 -19.02
CA ASP A 130 0.40 7.58 -18.03
C ASP A 130 -1.04 7.95 -18.41
N HIS A 131 -1.29 8.25 -19.69
CA HIS A 131 -2.62 8.65 -20.18
C HIS A 131 -3.67 7.53 -20.15
N GLU A 132 -3.26 6.27 -20.01
CA GLU A 132 -4.18 5.12 -19.91
C GLU A 132 -4.54 4.79 -18.46
N LEU A 133 -3.76 5.25 -17.47
CA LEU A 133 -3.95 4.89 -16.06
C LEU A 133 -5.28 5.42 -15.52
N ASP A 134 -5.53 6.74 -15.64
CA ASP A 134 -6.75 7.39 -15.13
C ASP A 134 -8.00 6.79 -15.79
N LYS A 135 -7.96 6.62 -17.11
CA LYS A 135 -9.06 6.07 -17.91
C LYS A 135 -9.46 4.66 -17.48
N ARG A 136 -8.48 3.79 -17.24
CA ARG A 136 -8.74 2.39 -16.87
C ARG A 136 -9.24 2.28 -15.44
N LEU A 137 -8.68 3.06 -14.51
CA LEU A 137 -9.16 3.08 -13.13
C LEU A 137 -10.60 3.61 -13.07
N LEU A 138 -10.91 4.69 -13.79
CA LEU A 138 -12.29 5.19 -13.90
C LEU A 138 -13.26 4.13 -14.45
N ALA A 139 -12.87 3.42 -15.50
CA ALA A 139 -13.68 2.36 -16.09
C ALA A 139 -13.91 1.20 -15.11
N HIS A 140 -12.90 0.84 -14.31
CA HIS A 140 -13.03 -0.19 -13.28
C HIS A 140 -14.00 0.22 -12.17
N LEU A 141 -13.96 1.48 -11.74
CA LEU A 141 -14.83 2.00 -10.67
C LEU A 141 -16.29 2.20 -11.09
N ALA A 142 -16.55 2.25 -12.40
CA ALA A 142 -17.89 2.43 -12.96
C ALA A 142 -18.66 1.11 -13.19
N GLY A 143 -17.97 -0.04 -13.12
CA GLY A 143 -18.55 -1.38 -13.23
C GLY A 143 -18.95 -1.95 -11.88
#